data_AF-A0AAD1X9X2-F1
#
_entry.id   AF-A0AAD1X9X2-F1
#
_cell.length_a   1.000
_cell.length_b   1.000
_cell.length_c   1.000
_cell.angle_alpha   90.00
_cell.angle_beta   90.00
_cell.angle_gamma   90.00
#
_symmetry.space_group_name_H-M   'P 1'
#
loop_
_entity.id
_entity.type
_entity.pdbx_description
1 polymer ?
#
loop_
_entity_poly.entity_id
_entity_poly.type
_entity_poly.pdbx_seq_one_letter_code
_entity_poly.pdbx_strand_id
1 'polypeptide(L)'
;MNPIYNIFGGFCLCDIQNQLQQMMPVSERSQYKHQKQVKAIYSYDFSKHQEKLKAKLLPLLGTGLSFVYAKKKANVCKTRRVSKRRTRSIGVTKNSVNYQTVIVAEGKKTYVGSFPLEIDAAITFDFYSMMLHNNKAPTNFSWRAEDVFEMLKNFNQNGGVFEASHFRDILS
;
A
#
# COMPACT_ATOMS: atom_id res chain seq x y z
N MET A 1 45.02 13.10 28.39
CA MET A 1 44.03 13.16 27.28
C MET A 1 42.67 12.86 27.88
N ASN A 2 41.84 13.89 28.07
CA ASN A 2 40.55 13.76 28.73
C ASN A 2 39.46 13.47 27.70
N PRO A 3 38.58 12.48 27.93
CA PRO A 3 37.41 12.26 27.09
C PRO A 3 36.45 13.44 27.27
N ILE A 4 36.05 14.05 26.16
CA ILE A 4 35.00 15.07 26.14
C ILE A 4 33.69 14.35 26.44
N TYR A 5 33.19 14.50 27.67
CA TYR A 5 31.91 13.98 28.09
C TYR A 5 30.80 14.68 27.31
N ASN A 6 29.88 13.89 26.77
CA ASN A 6 28.72 14.32 26.02
C ASN A 6 27.67 14.88 27.02
N ILE A 7 27.71 16.19 27.29
CA ILE A 7 26.81 16.90 28.23
C ILE A 7 25.47 17.27 27.56
N PHE A 8 24.91 16.38 26.74
CA PHE A 8 23.50 16.46 26.35
C PHE A 8 22.79 15.27 27.01
N GLY A 9 22.16 15.57 28.14
CA GLY A 9 21.48 14.58 28.97
C GLY A 9 20.42 13.82 28.19
N GLY A 10 20.59 12.49 28.16
CA GLY A 10 19.55 11.49 28.43
C GLY A 10 18.30 11.39 27.55
N PHE A 11 18.04 12.30 26.61
CA PHE A 11 16.84 12.19 25.77
C PHE A 11 17.13 11.31 24.55
N CYS A 12 16.48 10.14 24.52
CA CYS A 12 16.45 9.31 23.32
C CYS A 12 15.79 10.10 22.19
N LEU A 13 16.31 10.00 20.95
CA LEU A 13 15.69 10.60 19.77
C LEU A 13 14.18 10.22 19.64
N CYS A 14 13.81 9.06 20.20
CA CYS A 14 12.43 8.59 20.29
C CYS A 14 11.54 9.46 21.20
N ASP A 15 12.07 9.99 22.29
CA ASP A 15 11.32 10.83 23.25
C ASP A 15 11.01 12.21 22.66
N ILE A 16 11.97 12.79 21.93
CA ILE A 16 11.79 14.07 21.23
C ILE A 16 10.69 13.94 20.16
N GLN A 17 10.68 12.83 19.39
CA GLN A 17 9.62 12.59 18.41
C GLN A 17 8.24 12.42 19.06
N ASN A 18 8.17 11.74 20.21
CA ASN A 18 6.92 11.57 20.93
C ASN A 18 6.40 12.89 21.51
N GLN A 19 7.29 13.74 22.04
CA GLN A 19 6.93 15.08 22.51
C GLN A 19 6.44 15.98 21.38
N LEU A 20 7.15 16.03 20.24
CA LEU A 20 6.69 16.75 19.05
C LEU A 20 5.31 16.28 18.60
N GLN A 21 5.06 14.97 18.62
CA GLN A 21 3.75 14.42 18.27
C GLN A 21 2.63 14.83 19.24
N GLN A 22 2.94 14.99 20.52
CA GLN A 22 2.00 15.46 21.54
C GLN A 22 1.74 16.97 21.48
N MET A 23 2.61 17.74 20.82
CA MET A 23 2.42 19.19 20.66
C MET A 23 1.60 19.56 19.42
N MET A 24 1.42 18.66 18.45
CA MET A 24 0.59 18.91 17.26
C MET A 24 -0.92 18.91 17.59
N PRO A 25 -1.74 19.70 16.87
CA PRO A 25 -3.19 19.67 16.98
C PRO A 25 -3.74 18.28 16.62
N VAL A 26 -4.85 17.88 17.25
CA VAL A 26 -5.41 16.52 17.19
C VAL A 26 -5.74 16.09 15.75
N SER A 27 -6.20 17.02 14.91
CA SER A 27 -6.47 16.80 13.48
C SER A 27 -5.23 16.33 12.71
N GLU A 28 -4.07 16.94 12.99
CA GLU A 28 -2.80 16.67 12.29
C GLU A 28 -2.10 15.40 12.79
N ARG A 29 -2.35 14.97 14.03
CA ARG A 29 -1.76 13.73 14.57
C ARG A 29 -2.11 12.50 13.77
N SER A 30 -3.33 12.44 13.21
CA SER A 30 -3.76 11.32 12.37
C SER A 30 -2.98 11.30 11.05
N GLN A 31 -2.80 12.47 10.43
CA GLN A 31 -2.05 12.64 9.19
C GLN A 31 -0.57 12.31 9.40
N TYR A 32 0.03 12.74 10.51
CA TYR A 32 1.42 12.41 10.83
C TYR A 32 1.64 10.91 11.07
N LYS A 33 0.73 10.22 11.79
CA LYS A 33 0.81 8.76 11.96
C LYS A 33 0.71 8.04 10.60
N HIS A 34 -0.18 8.50 9.74
CA HIS A 34 -0.30 7.99 8.38
C HIS A 34 1.00 8.22 7.59
N GLN A 35 1.52 9.45 7.56
CA GLN A 35 2.79 9.78 6.89
C GLN A 35 3.98 8.97 7.43
N LYS A 36 4.06 8.72 8.74
CA LYS A 36 5.13 7.91 9.34
C LYS A 36 5.02 6.43 8.95
N GLN A 37 3.81 5.87 8.92
CA GLN A 37 3.58 4.50 8.44
C GLN A 37 3.87 4.38 6.94
N VAL A 38 3.43 5.36 6.17
CA VAL A 38 3.69 5.50 4.73
C VAL A 38 5.20 5.62 4.47
N LYS A 39 5.94 6.42 5.23
CA LYS A 39 7.41 6.48 5.18
C LYS A 39 8.08 5.15 5.53
N ALA A 40 7.52 4.37 6.45
CA ALA A 40 8.03 3.04 6.76
C ALA A 40 7.78 2.05 5.61
N ILE A 41 6.63 2.13 4.92
CA ILE A 41 6.41 1.44 3.64
C ILE A 41 7.48 1.89 2.63
N TYR A 42 7.74 3.20 2.53
CA TYR A 42 8.74 3.80 1.62
C TYR A 42 10.20 3.68 2.04
N SER A 43 10.51 3.04 3.18
CA SER A 43 11.89 2.62 3.47
C SER A 43 12.34 1.49 2.55
N TYR A 44 11.37 0.80 1.95
CA TYR A 44 11.57 -0.12 0.84
C TYR A 44 11.92 0.68 -0.42
N ASP A 45 12.90 0.22 -1.20
CA ASP A 45 13.35 0.89 -2.43
C ASP A 45 12.33 0.70 -3.56
N PHE A 46 11.19 1.39 -3.42
CA PHE A 46 10.08 1.40 -4.37
C PHE A 46 10.55 1.83 -5.76
N SER A 47 11.56 2.71 -5.84
CA SER A 47 12.11 3.18 -7.12
C SER A 47 12.67 2.02 -7.95
N LYS A 48 13.50 1.14 -7.36
CA LYS A 48 14.02 -0.05 -8.06
C LYS A 48 12.90 -0.98 -8.55
N HIS A 49 11.87 -1.16 -7.73
CA HIS A 49 10.72 -1.99 -8.09
C HIS A 49 9.87 -1.37 -9.19
N GLN A 50 9.64 -0.05 -9.14
CA GLN A 50 8.97 0.69 -10.20
C GLN A 50 9.69 0.55 -11.53
N GLU A 51 11.01 0.76 -11.56
CA GLU A 51 11.80 0.66 -12.79
C GLU A 51 11.77 -0.77 -13.35
N LYS A 52 11.88 -1.78 -12.48
CA LYS A 52 11.72 -3.18 -12.89
C LYS A 52 10.33 -3.50 -13.43
N LEU A 53 9.30 -2.93 -12.82
CA LEU A 53 7.92 -3.09 -13.26
C LEU A 53 7.69 -2.41 -14.62
N LYS A 54 8.15 -1.17 -14.78
CA LYS A 54 8.11 -0.43 -16.06
C LYS A 54 8.84 -1.17 -17.17
N ALA A 55 10.04 -1.67 -16.91
CA ALA A 55 10.83 -2.42 -17.89
C ALA A 55 10.09 -3.67 -18.40
N LYS A 56 9.26 -4.29 -17.56
CA LYS A 56 8.40 -5.43 -17.97
C LYS A 56 7.13 -5.01 -18.70
N LEU A 57 6.60 -3.84 -18.36
CA LEU A 57 5.37 -3.31 -18.97
C LEU A 57 5.61 -2.77 -20.37
N LEU A 58 6.74 -2.06 -20.60
CA LEU A 58 7.09 -1.44 -21.87
C LEU A 58 6.90 -2.34 -23.11
N PRO A 59 7.42 -3.59 -23.16
CA PRO A 59 7.24 -4.45 -24.34
C PRO A 59 5.80 -4.94 -24.56
N LEU A 60 4.91 -4.76 -23.58
CA LEU A 60 3.52 -5.20 -23.63
C LEU A 60 2.55 -4.07 -23.99
N LEU A 61 3.00 -2.82 -23.96
CA LEU A 61 2.16 -1.68 -24.30
C LEU A 61 1.70 -1.76 -25.76
N GLY A 62 0.40 -1.57 -25.99
CA GLY A 62 -0.23 -1.62 -27.30
C GLY A 62 -0.57 -3.03 -27.78
N THR A 63 -0.19 -4.07 -27.04
CA THR A 63 -0.55 -5.46 -27.37
C THR A 63 -1.96 -5.82 -26.90
N GLY A 64 -2.53 -5.04 -25.96
CA GLY A 64 -3.81 -5.35 -25.31
C GLY A 64 -3.74 -6.56 -24.37
N LEU A 65 -2.56 -7.13 -24.13
CA LEU A 65 -2.39 -8.29 -23.25
C LEU A 65 -2.50 -7.91 -21.77
N SER A 66 -3.07 -8.82 -20.99
CA SER A 66 -3.09 -8.69 -19.53
C SER A 66 -1.68 -8.90 -18.96
N PHE A 67 -1.24 -7.97 -18.10
CA PHE A 67 0.06 -8.03 -17.44
C PHE A 67 0.01 -8.89 -16.17
N VAL A 68 -1.04 -8.74 -15.35
CA VAL A 68 -1.29 -9.59 -14.18
C VAL A 68 -2.71 -10.13 -14.25
N TYR A 69 -2.85 -11.42 -13.93
CA TYR A 69 -4.15 -12.07 -13.85
C TYR A 69 -4.66 -12.13 -12.41
N ALA A 70 -5.95 -11.89 -12.23
CA ALA A 70 -6.63 -12.04 -10.95
C ALA A 70 -6.38 -13.43 -10.34
N LYS A 71 -5.87 -13.47 -9.11
CA LYS A 71 -5.72 -14.74 -8.40
C LYS A 71 -7.07 -15.17 -7.86
N LYS A 72 -7.58 -16.30 -8.35
CA LYS A 72 -8.76 -16.93 -7.75
C LYS A 72 -8.48 -17.18 -6.27
N LYS A 73 -9.29 -16.59 -5.39
CA LYS A 73 -9.25 -16.86 -3.97
C LYS A 73 -9.49 -18.35 -3.81
N ALA A 74 -8.53 -19.08 -3.24
CA ALA A 74 -8.71 -20.49 -2.94
C ALA A 74 -10.02 -20.62 -2.14
N ASN A 75 -10.87 -21.58 -2.49
CA ASN A 75 -12.04 -21.93 -1.72
C ASN A 75 -11.54 -22.46 -0.36
N VAL A 76 -11.21 -21.56 0.55
CA VAL A 76 -10.76 -21.93 1.90
C VAL A 76 -11.88 -22.75 2.49
N CYS A 77 -11.57 -24.00 2.82
CA CYS A 77 -12.52 -25.02 3.27
C CYS A 77 -13.64 -24.41 4.11
N LYS A 78 -14.89 -24.68 3.69
CA LYS A 78 -16.16 -24.14 4.22
C LYS A 78 -16.40 -24.41 5.71
N THR A 79 -15.45 -25.04 6.41
CA THR A 79 -15.55 -25.47 7.80
C THR A 79 -15.26 -24.36 8.81
N ARG A 80 -14.63 -23.25 8.42
CA ARG A 80 -14.43 -22.10 9.32
C ARG A 80 -15.60 -21.13 9.25
N ARG A 81 -16.25 -20.86 10.39
CA ARG A 81 -17.24 -19.78 10.56
C ARG A 81 -16.73 -18.53 9.85
N VAL A 82 -17.44 -18.09 8.81
CA VAL A 82 -17.09 -16.90 8.05
C VAL A 82 -17.20 -15.71 9.00
N SER A 83 -16.06 -15.16 9.43
CA SER A 83 -16.08 -13.97 10.27
C SER A 83 -16.76 -12.82 9.52
N LYS A 84 -17.64 -12.06 10.18
CA LYS A 84 -18.28 -10.86 9.58
C LYS A 84 -17.31 -9.83 9.01
N ARG A 85 -16.03 -9.87 9.43
CA ARG A 85 -14.96 -8.98 8.95
C ARG A 85 -14.31 -9.41 7.64
N ARG A 86 -14.58 -10.63 7.15
CA ARG A 86 -13.99 -11.15 5.92
C ARG A 86 -14.71 -10.55 4.71
N THR A 87 -13.90 -9.99 3.83
CA THR A 87 -14.31 -9.45 2.54
C THR A 87 -14.09 -10.50 1.44
N ARG A 88 -14.60 -10.22 0.24
CA ARG A 88 -14.36 -11.06 -0.94
C ARG A 88 -12.94 -10.83 -1.45
N SER A 89 -12.46 -9.60 -1.41
CA SER A 89 -11.13 -9.21 -1.87
C SER A 89 -10.00 -9.68 -0.93
N ILE A 90 -8.87 -10.06 -1.53
CA ILE A 90 -7.58 -10.35 -0.90
C ILE A 90 -7.01 -9.06 -0.32
N GLY A 91 -6.43 -9.15 0.89
CA GLY A 91 -5.77 -8.01 1.54
C GLY A 91 -6.70 -6.90 2.05
N VAL A 92 -8.00 -7.03 1.80
CA VAL A 92 -9.02 -6.11 2.32
C VAL A 92 -9.63 -6.70 3.59
N THR A 93 -9.95 -5.86 4.57
CA THR A 93 -10.68 -6.24 5.79
C THR A 93 -11.76 -5.20 6.06
N LYS A 94 -12.97 -5.65 6.42
CA LYS A 94 -14.06 -4.73 6.79
C LYS A 94 -13.87 -4.25 8.22
N ASN A 95 -13.82 -2.93 8.42
CA ASN A 95 -13.78 -2.27 9.71
C ASN A 95 -14.95 -1.30 9.86
N SER A 96 -16.02 -1.76 10.51
CA SER A 96 -17.28 -1.02 10.63
C SER A 96 -17.86 -0.68 9.26
N VAL A 97 -17.95 0.62 8.92
CA VAL A 97 -18.48 1.14 7.64
C VAL A 97 -17.42 1.10 6.53
N ASN A 98 -16.14 1.13 6.88
CA ASN A 98 -15.05 1.26 5.92
C ASN A 98 -14.33 -0.07 5.65
N TYR A 99 -13.56 -0.09 4.57
CA TYR A 99 -12.72 -1.19 4.12
C TYR A 99 -11.26 -0.80 4.22
N GLN A 100 -10.48 -1.60 4.95
CA GLN A 100 -9.07 -1.36 5.20
C GLN A 100 -8.22 -2.22 4.29
N THR A 101 -7.18 -1.62 3.71
CA THR A 101 -6.19 -2.32 2.89
C THR A 101 -4.94 -2.58 3.72
N VAL A 102 -4.54 -3.85 3.79
CA VAL A 102 -3.33 -4.29 4.48
C VAL A 102 -2.50 -5.12 3.52
N ILE A 103 -1.24 -4.73 3.35
CA ILE A 103 -0.26 -5.45 2.55
C ILE A 103 0.74 -6.14 3.48
N VAL A 104 1.42 -7.17 2.98
CA VAL A 104 2.52 -7.81 3.71
C VAL A 104 3.82 -7.50 2.98
N ALA A 105 4.67 -6.68 3.60
CA ALA A 105 6.00 -6.36 3.11
C ALA A 105 7.02 -6.91 4.11
N GLU A 106 7.99 -7.69 3.63
CA GLU A 106 9.06 -8.28 4.48
C GLU A 106 8.53 -9.05 5.70
N GLY A 107 7.42 -9.77 5.53
CA GLY A 107 6.78 -10.53 6.61
C GLY A 107 6.00 -9.68 7.63
N LYS A 108 5.99 -8.35 7.48
CA LYS A 108 5.24 -7.43 8.34
C LYS A 108 3.96 -6.97 7.64
N LYS A 109 2.87 -6.95 8.40
CA LYS A 109 1.59 -6.39 7.94
C LYS A 109 1.67 -4.88 8.02
N THR A 110 1.43 -4.23 6.90
CA THR A 110 1.43 -2.77 6.82
C THR A 110 0.08 -2.27 6.35
N TYR A 111 -0.49 -1.37 7.14
CA TYR A 111 -1.74 -0.70 6.81
C TYR A 111 -1.48 0.36 5.75
N VAL A 112 -2.19 0.27 4.64
CA VAL A 112 -2.05 1.19 3.51
C VAL A 112 -3.07 2.31 3.60
N GLY A 113 -4.32 1.98 3.90
CA GLY A 113 -5.40 2.97 3.89
C GLY A 113 -6.75 2.37 4.25
N SER A 114 -7.75 3.26 4.37
CA SER A 114 -9.15 2.93 4.64
C SER A 114 -10.02 3.65 3.62
N PHE A 115 -10.97 2.92 3.04
CA PHE A 115 -11.80 3.34 1.92
C PHE A 115 -13.27 3.10 2.23
N PRO A 116 -14.19 3.93 1.71
CA PRO A 116 -15.62 3.71 1.87
C PRO A 116 -16.12 2.50 1.09
N LEU A 117 -15.46 2.13 -0.01
CA LEU A 117 -15.85 1.04 -0.89
C LEU A 117 -14.83 -0.10 -0.88
N GLU A 118 -15.31 -1.34 -0.96
CA GLU A 118 -14.47 -2.54 -1.01
C GLU A 118 -13.63 -2.58 -2.29
N ILE A 119 -14.18 -2.10 -3.41
CA ILE A 119 -13.49 -2.08 -4.72
C ILE A 119 -12.27 -1.16 -4.68
N ASP A 120 -12.37 0.03 -4.11
CA ASP A 120 -11.25 0.97 -4.00
C ASP A 120 -10.13 0.40 -3.13
N ALA A 121 -10.49 -0.25 -2.02
CA ALA A 121 -9.55 -0.93 -1.16
C ALA A 121 -8.83 -2.08 -1.89
N ALA A 122 -9.54 -2.80 -2.75
CA ALA A 122 -9.01 -3.90 -3.55
C ALA A 122 -8.10 -3.41 -4.69
N ILE A 123 -8.47 -2.35 -5.41
CA ILE A 123 -7.63 -1.70 -6.42
C ILE A 123 -6.33 -1.20 -5.77
N THR A 124 -6.45 -0.55 -4.61
CA THR A 124 -5.30 -0.09 -3.83
C THR A 124 -4.40 -1.28 -3.46
N PHE A 125 -4.98 -2.38 -2.98
CA PHE A 125 -4.21 -3.58 -2.64
C PHE A 125 -3.44 -4.12 -3.84
N ASP A 126 -4.09 -4.21 -5.00
CA ASP A 126 -3.48 -4.73 -6.23
C ASP A 126 -2.29 -3.87 -6.65
N PHE A 127 -2.46 -2.55 -6.67
CA PHE A 127 -1.38 -1.61 -7.00
C PHE A 127 -0.16 -1.84 -6.10
N TYR A 128 -0.31 -1.75 -4.78
CA TYR A 128 0.83 -1.92 -3.87
C TYR A 128 1.41 -3.34 -3.90
N SER A 129 0.57 -4.36 -4.15
CA SER A 129 1.05 -5.74 -4.31
C SER A 129 1.90 -5.90 -5.58
N MET A 130 1.50 -5.30 -6.70
CA MET A 130 2.28 -5.27 -7.95
C MET A 130 3.60 -4.54 -7.77
N MET A 131 3.60 -3.45 -6.99
CA MET A 131 4.82 -2.72 -6.67
C MET A 131 5.80 -3.58 -5.88
N LEU A 132 5.33 -4.31 -4.87
CA LEU A 132 6.19 -5.17 -4.03
C LEU A 132 6.64 -6.45 -4.75
N HIS A 133 5.75 -7.10 -5.50
CA HIS A 133 5.95 -8.46 -6.01
C HIS A 133 6.05 -8.55 -7.54
N ASN A 134 5.97 -7.43 -8.25
CA ASN A 134 5.94 -7.35 -9.72
C ASN A 134 4.82 -8.23 -10.30
N ASN A 135 5.09 -8.97 -11.38
CA ASN A 135 4.13 -9.86 -12.06
C ASN A 135 3.73 -11.12 -11.27
N LYS A 136 4.30 -11.35 -10.09
CA LYS A 136 3.92 -12.47 -9.21
C LYS A 136 2.97 -12.05 -8.08
N ALA A 137 2.54 -10.79 -8.09
CA ALA A 137 1.68 -10.24 -7.08
C ALA A 137 0.34 -10.99 -7.00
N PRO A 138 -0.16 -11.30 -5.80
CA PRO A 138 -1.56 -11.67 -5.65
C PRO A 138 -2.42 -10.42 -5.92
N THR A 139 -3.24 -10.45 -6.95
CA THR A 139 -4.19 -9.38 -7.27
C THR A 139 -5.63 -9.89 -7.24
N ASN A 140 -6.55 -8.97 -6.98
CA ASN A 140 -7.99 -9.16 -7.01
C ASN A 140 -8.55 -9.08 -8.43
N PHE A 141 -7.96 -8.22 -9.26
CA PHE A 141 -8.37 -7.98 -10.64
C PHE A 141 -7.27 -8.37 -11.63
N SER A 142 -7.69 -8.55 -12.89
CA SER A 142 -6.79 -8.69 -14.01
C SER A 142 -6.52 -7.30 -14.58
N TRP A 143 -5.25 -6.97 -14.77
CA TRP A 143 -4.84 -5.63 -15.20
C TRP A 143 -4.09 -5.73 -16.52
N ARG A 144 -4.43 -4.86 -17.49
CA ARG A 144 -3.66 -4.72 -18.73
C ARG A 144 -2.38 -3.93 -18.46
N ALA A 145 -1.40 -4.07 -19.34
CA ALA A 145 -0.14 -3.35 -19.19
C ALA A 145 -0.35 -1.83 -19.17
N GLU A 146 -1.29 -1.34 -19.98
CA GLU A 146 -1.66 0.08 -20.09
C GLU A 146 -2.24 0.61 -18.78
N ASP A 147 -3.17 -0.12 -18.17
CA ASP A 147 -3.83 0.30 -16.93
C ASP A 147 -2.80 0.39 -15.78
N VAL A 148 -1.89 -0.58 -15.68
CA VAL A 148 -0.81 -0.55 -14.67
C VAL A 148 0.17 0.59 -14.93
N PHE A 149 0.49 0.88 -16.20
CA PHE A 149 1.35 2.00 -16.55
C PHE A 149 0.71 3.34 -16.17
N GLU A 150 -0.59 3.50 -16.38
CA GLU A 150 -1.35 4.68 -15.97
C GLU A 150 -1.37 4.83 -14.44
N MET A 151 -1.57 3.74 -13.69
CA MET A 151 -1.45 3.74 -12.22
C MET A 151 -0.09 4.26 -11.76
N LEU A 152 1.00 3.80 -12.38
CA LEU A 152 2.36 4.25 -12.06
C LEU A 152 2.56 5.73 -12.37
N LYS A 153 2.02 6.21 -13.50
CA LYS A 153 2.09 7.62 -13.88
C LYS A 153 1.37 8.50 -12.86
N ASN A 154 0.13 8.16 -12.52
CA ASN A 154 -0.68 8.90 -11.55
C ASN A 154 -0.02 8.92 -10.17
N PHE A 155 0.52 7.77 -9.72
CA PHE A 155 1.24 7.69 -8.45
C PHE A 155 2.44 8.64 -8.40
N ASN A 156 3.23 8.73 -9.47
CA ASN A 156 4.39 9.62 -9.51
C ASN A 156 3.98 11.10 -9.59
N GLN A 157 2.93 11.43 -10.35
CA GLN A 157 2.41 12.79 -10.47
C GLN A 157 1.84 13.31 -9.14
N ASN A 158 1.24 12.43 -8.35
CA ASN A 158 0.63 12.76 -7.06
C ASN A 158 1.60 12.66 -5.88
N GLY A 159 2.92 12.77 -6.14
CA GLY A 159 3.93 12.75 -5.07
C GLY A 159 3.98 11.44 -4.27
N GLY A 160 3.65 10.32 -4.91
CA GLY A 160 3.59 9.02 -4.26
C GLY A 160 2.28 8.76 -3.51
N VAL A 161 1.17 9.40 -3.91
CA VAL A 161 -0.17 9.10 -3.40
C VAL A 161 -0.98 8.41 -4.50
N PHE A 162 -1.52 7.23 -4.20
CA PHE A 162 -2.34 6.47 -5.13
C PHE A 162 -3.83 6.75 -4.92
N GLU A 163 -4.53 7.14 -5.98
CA GLU A 163 -5.97 7.43 -5.96
C GLU A 163 -6.76 6.34 -6.71
N ALA A 164 -7.39 5.45 -5.96
CA ALA A 164 -8.09 4.29 -6.52
C ALA A 164 -9.38 4.64 -7.28
N SER A 165 -10.01 5.78 -7.00
CA SER A 165 -11.27 6.19 -7.60
C SER A 165 -11.20 6.31 -9.12
N HIS A 166 -10.05 6.75 -9.65
CA HIS A 166 -9.82 6.90 -11.10
C HIS A 166 -9.92 5.58 -11.87
N PHE A 167 -9.55 4.47 -11.23
CA PHE A 167 -9.48 3.15 -11.87
C PHE A 167 -10.75 2.32 -11.69
N ARG A 168 -11.75 2.84 -10.98
CA ARG A 168 -12.99 2.11 -10.74
C ARG A 168 -13.81 1.93 -12.01
N ASP A 169 -13.83 2.95 -12.87
CA ASP A 169 -14.63 2.96 -14.09
C ASP A 169 -14.08 1.98 -15.13
N ILE A 170 -12.78 1.64 -15.06
CA ILE A 170 -12.13 0.64 -15.92
C ILE A 170 -12.60 -0.79 -15.59
N LEU A 171 -13.04 -1.03 -14.35
CA LEU A 171 -13.47 -2.34 -13.87
C LEU A 171 -14.99 -2.57 -13.95
N SER A 172 -15.75 -1.54 -14.37
CA SER A 172 -17.21 -1.55 -14.45
C SER A 172 -17.68 -2.10 -15.80
#